data_AF-A0AAP2DQR5-F1
#
_entry.id   AF-A0AAP2DQR5-F1
#
_cell.length_a   1.000
_cell.length_b   1.000
_cell.length_c   1.000
_cell.angle_alpha   90.00
_cell.angle_beta   90.00
_cell.angle_gamma   90.00
#
_symmetry.space_group_name_H-M   'P 1'
#
loop_
_entity.id
_entity.type
_entity.pdbx_description
1 polymer ?
#
loop_
_entity_poly.entity_id
_entity_poly.type
_entity_poly.pdbx_seq_one_letter_code
_entity_poly.pdbx_strand_id
1 'polypeptide(L)'
;MRSLYILILALAALGVKGQSAQPFKGANKIVFECKDSGEDLYVRLGKHLISKGYMIVADKDFLNIRTKRRSFSDFSNYVYAINSIIENNRVSFTIDIADGSANSSRTMAWRHATWPAGISKGAYEHFLEYMIGFEKLNVYYEEY
;
A
#
# COMPACT_ATOMS: atom_id res chain seq x y z
N MET A 1 60.01 0.42 4.80
CA MET A 1 59.07 -0.19 5.78
C MET A 1 58.29 0.92 6.47
N ARG A 2 57.00 0.70 6.76
CA ARG A 2 55.92 1.64 7.18
C ARG A 2 55.10 2.12 5.98
N SER A 3 54.23 1.27 5.40
CA SER A 3 52.84 0.97 5.83
C SER A 3 51.99 2.25 5.83
N LEU A 4 51.45 2.61 4.67
CA LEU A 4 50.09 2.31 4.20
C LEU A 4 49.03 3.09 5.00
N TYR A 5 48.76 4.33 4.56
CA TYR A 5 47.64 5.13 5.05
C TYR A 5 46.32 4.51 4.59
N ILE A 6 45.46 4.30 5.57
CA ILE A 6 44.19 3.58 5.46
C ILE A 6 43.23 4.32 4.53
N LEU A 7 42.95 3.61 3.46
CA LEU A 7 41.78 3.60 2.58
C LEU A 7 40.49 4.21 3.18
N ILE A 8 40.07 5.33 2.60
CA ILE A 8 38.71 5.62 2.10
C ILE A 8 37.55 5.22 3.04
N LEU A 9 37.13 6.16 3.90
CA LEU A 9 35.77 6.16 4.48
C LEU A 9 34.80 6.81 3.46
N ALA A 10 34.51 6.09 2.38
CA ALA A 10 33.45 6.43 1.42
C ALA A 10 32.41 5.31 1.39
N LEU A 11 31.69 5.14 2.50
CA LEU A 11 30.47 4.33 2.56
C LEU A 11 29.48 4.98 3.54
N ALA A 12 29.08 6.21 3.25
CA ALA A 12 27.79 6.75 3.66
C ALA A 12 26.76 6.59 2.51
N ALA A 13 26.91 5.53 1.72
CA ALA A 13 25.97 5.12 0.68
C ALA A 13 25.11 3.97 1.20
N LEU A 14 24.22 4.27 2.13
CA LEU A 14 22.89 3.65 2.14
C LEU A 14 21.92 4.80 2.30
N GLY A 15 21.67 5.45 1.15
CA GLY A 15 20.61 6.44 1.02
C GLY A 15 19.31 5.83 1.51
N VAL A 16 18.86 6.28 2.66
CA VAL A 16 17.45 6.18 3.05
C VAL A 16 16.70 7.06 2.05
N LYS A 17 16.37 6.53 0.88
CA LYS A 17 15.36 7.11 -0.02
C LYS A 17 13.97 6.86 0.58
N GLY A 18 13.76 7.25 1.83
CA GLY A 18 12.48 7.16 2.51
C GLY A 18 11.68 8.44 2.30
N GLN A 19 10.40 8.29 1.98
CA GLN A 19 9.38 9.32 1.76
C GLN A 19 9.48 10.10 0.44
N SER A 20 8.89 9.51 -0.62
CA SER A 20 8.06 10.38 -1.46
C SER A 20 6.82 10.71 -0.62
N ALA A 21 6.59 11.99 -0.33
CA ALA A 21 5.43 12.42 0.44
C ALA A 21 4.10 12.26 -0.34
N GLN A 22 4.17 12.05 -1.66
CA GLN A 22 3.01 11.96 -2.53
C GLN A 22 3.18 10.90 -3.63
N PRO A 23 2.09 10.25 -4.08
CA PRO A 23 2.11 9.34 -5.22
C PRO A 23 2.47 10.09 -6.50
N PHE A 24 3.21 9.45 -7.41
CA PHE A 24 3.58 9.99 -8.72
C PHE A 24 2.71 9.41 -9.84
N LYS A 25 2.66 10.07 -11.00
CA LYS A 25 1.91 9.60 -12.18
C LYS A 25 2.48 8.25 -12.64
N GLY A 26 1.67 7.19 -12.56
CA GLY A 26 2.05 5.82 -12.94
C GLY A 26 2.14 4.85 -11.76
N ALA A 27 2.35 5.36 -10.54
CA ALA A 27 2.36 4.53 -9.35
C ALA A 27 1.02 3.80 -9.16
N ASN A 28 1.05 2.49 -9.01
CA ASN A 28 -0.14 1.66 -8.81
C ASN A 28 0.06 0.62 -7.70
N LYS A 29 1.01 0.91 -6.81
CA LYS A 29 1.35 0.12 -5.63
C LYS A 29 1.79 1.06 -4.52
N ILE A 30 1.24 0.88 -3.34
CA ILE A 30 1.71 1.54 -2.11
C ILE A 30 2.47 0.50 -1.31
N VAL A 31 3.71 0.80 -0.94
CA VAL A 31 4.56 -0.13 -0.19
C VAL A 31 4.86 0.45 1.18
N PHE A 32 4.58 -0.32 2.22
CA PHE A 32 4.94 0.00 3.60
C PHE A 32 6.09 -0.91 4.03
N GLU A 33 7.17 -0.32 4.54
CA GLU A 33 8.18 -1.07 5.28
C GLU A 33 7.75 -1.21 6.74
N CYS A 34 7.78 -2.45 7.22
CA CYS A 34 7.39 -2.85 8.56
C CYS A 34 8.60 -3.37 9.32
N LYS A 35 8.54 -3.34 10.66
CA LYS A 35 9.60 -3.93 11.49
C LYS A 35 9.56 -5.45 11.53
N ASP A 36 8.36 -5.99 11.42
CA ASP A 36 8.08 -7.42 11.49
C ASP A 36 7.85 -8.00 10.08
N SER A 37 7.89 -9.32 9.93
CA SER A 37 7.61 -10.03 8.67
C SER A 37 6.64 -11.18 8.86
N GLY A 38 6.17 -11.71 7.73
CA GLY A 38 5.52 -13.01 7.68
C GLY A 38 4.16 -13.02 8.37
N GLU A 39 3.92 -14.08 9.13
CA GLU A 39 2.61 -14.35 9.74
C GLU A 39 2.21 -13.32 10.80
N ASP A 40 3.14 -12.83 11.61
CA ASP A 40 2.83 -11.84 12.65
C ASP A 40 2.38 -10.51 12.05
N LEU A 41 3.05 -10.07 10.98
CA LEU A 41 2.65 -8.90 10.22
C LEU A 41 1.29 -9.12 9.56
N TYR A 42 1.03 -10.30 9.01
CA TYR A 42 -0.25 -10.68 8.43
C TYR A 42 -1.39 -10.61 9.45
N VAL A 43 -1.23 -11.21 10.62
CA VAL A 43 -2.25 -11.21 11.67
C VAL A 43 -2.54 -9.79 12.17
N ARG A 44 -1.50 -8.97 12.39
CA ARG A 44 -1.67 -7.58 12.82
C ARG A 44 -2.36 -6.75 11.75
N LEU A 45 -1.97 -6.87 10.48
CA LEU A 45 -2.61 -6.16 9.38
C LEU A 45 -4.09 -6.54 9.27
N GLY A 46 -4.41 -7.83 9.33
CA GLY A 46 -5.79 -8.31 9.30
C GLY A 46 -6.63 -7.74 10.44
N LYS A 47 -6.10 -7.77 11.68
CA LYS A 47 -6.77 -7.17 12.86
C LYS A 47 -6.97 -5.67 12.70
N HIS A 48 -5.99 -4.95 12.15
CA HIS A 48 -6.09 -3.52 11.89
C HIS A 48 -7.17 -3.20 10.86
N LEU A 49 -7.19 -3.91 9.72
CA LEU A 49 -8.23 -3.71 8.70
C LEU A 49 -9.64 -4.00 9.26
N ILE A 50 -9.79 -5.08 10.04
CA ILE A 50 -11.06 -5.38 10.70
C ILE A 50 -11.47 -4.27 11.69
N SER A 51 -10.54 -3.73 12.47
CA SER A 51 -10.84 -2.64 13.42
C SER A 51 -11.26 -1.34 12.73
N LYS A 52 -10.83 -1.13 11.47
CA LYS A 52 -11.29 -0.04 10.60
C LYS A 52 -12.59 -0.37 9.83
N GLY A 53 -13.22 -1.50 10.14
CA GLY A 53 -14.50 -1.91 9.59
C GLY A 53 -14.43 -2.57 8.22
N TYR A 54 -13.26 -3.06 7.80
CA TYR A 54 -13.16 -3.85 6.57
C TYR A 54 -13.60 -5.29 6.78
N MET A 55 -14.39 -5.80 5.84
CA MET A 55 -14.59 -7.24 5.68
C MET A 55 -13.44 -7.79 4.84
N ILE A 56 -12.65 -8.70 5.40
CA ILE A 56 -11.49 -9.29 4.71
C ILE A 56 -11.81 -10.66 4.13
N VAL A 57 -11.19 -10.97 2.99
CA VAL A 57 -11.03 -12.29 2.38
C VAL A 57 -9.54 -12.55 2.40
N ALA A 58 -9.10 -13.41 3.29
CA ALA A 58 -7.69 -13.57 3.59
C ALA A 58 -7.21 -14.95 3.12
N ASP A 59 -6.02 -14.97 2.53
CA ASP A 59 -5.33 -16.18 2.08
C ASP A 59 -4.02 -16.27 2.84
N LYS A 60 -4.00 -17.15 3.84
CA LYS A 60 -2.86 -17.27 4.76
C LYS A 60 -1.65 -17.90 4.09
N ASP A 61 -1.86 -18.84 3.19
CA ASP A 61 -0.77 -19.59 2.53
C ASP A 61 0.08 -18.68 1.64
N PHE A 62 -0.53 -17.62 1.10
CA PHE A 62 0.14 -16.60 0.29
C PHE A 62 0.36 -15.27 1.02
N LEU A 63 0.12 -15.22 2.33
CA LEU A 63 0.18 -14.00 3.15
C LEU A 63 -0.51 -12.80 2.49
N ASN A 64 -1.67 -13.06 1.88
CA ASN A 64 -2.43 -12.10 1.12
C ASN A 64 -3.73 -11.74 1.85
N ILE A 65 -4.06 -10.45 1.93
CA ILE A 65 -5.34 -9.99 2.46
C ILE A 65 -6.05 -9.17 1.40
N ARG A 66 -7.25 -9.59 1.02
CA ARG A 66 -8.17 -8.82 0.19
C ARG A 66 -9.29 -8.28 1.04
N THR A 67 -9.87 -7.14 0.69
CA THR A 67 -11.10 -6.65 1.30
C THR A 67 -12.27 -6.85 0.33
N LYS A 68 -13.47 -7.01 0.88
CA LYS A 68 -14.68 -6.82 0.08
C LYS A 68 -14.75 -5.36 -0.40
N ARG A 69 -15.53 -5.15 -1.47
CA ARG A 69 -15.82 -3.83 -2.00
C ARG A 69 -16.56 -2.97 -0.97
N ARG A 70 -16.17 -1.71 -0.84
CA ARG A 70 -16.78 -0.72 0.06
C ARG A 70 -16.99 0.60 -0.69
N SER A 71 -18.10 1.28 -0.42
CA SER A 71 -18.40 2.59 -1.03
C SER A 71 -17.53 3.71 -0.45
N PHE A 72 -17.27 4.72 -1.28
CA PHE A 72 -16.79 6.02 -0.80
C PHE A 72 -17.98 6.83 -0.29
N SER A 73 -17.83 7.53 0.84
CA SER A 73 -18.84 8.51 1.27
C SER A 73 -18.97 9.62 0.23
N ASP A 74 -17.85 10.03 -0.34
CA ASP A 74 -17.75 11.23 -1.18
C ASP A 74 -17.97 10.95 -2.67
N PHE A 75 -17.92 9.67 -3.07
CA PHE A 75 -18.17 9.18 -4.43
C PHE A 75 -19.19 8.03 -4.38
N SER A 76 -20.43 8.37 -4.07
CA SER A 76 -21.52 7.43 -3.75
C SER A 76 -21.75 6.30 -4.76
N ASN A 77 -21.38 6.52 -6.02
CA ASN A 77 -21.52 5.52 -7.09
C ASN A 77 -20.28 4.64 -7.30
N TYR A 78 -19.23 4.78 -6.49
CA TYR A 78 -18.01 3.99 -6.65
C TYR A 78 -17.71 3.18 -5.41
N VAL A 79 -17.12 2.01 -5.65
CA VAL A 79 -16.67 1.09 -4.61
C VAL A 79 -15.21 0.74 -4.82
N TYR A 80 -14.52 0.40 -3.74
CA TYR A 80 -13.14 -0.07 -3.81
C TYR A 80 -12.87 -1.28 -2.94
N ALA A 81 -11.87 -2.04 -3.34
CA ALA A 81 -11.31 -3.15 -2.58
C ALA A 81 -9.80 -2.96 -2.46
N ILE A 82 -9.24 -3.35 -1.33
CA ILE A 82 -7.80 -3.36 -1.08
C ILE A 82 -7.33 -4.80 -1.24
N ASN A 83 -6.20 -5.01 -1.89
CA ASN A 83 -5.45 -6.26 -1.93
C ASN A 83 -4.06 -5.97 -1.40
N SER A 84 -3.59 -6.76 -0.45
CA SER A 84 -2.26 -6.62 0.14
C SER A 84 -1.48 -7.91 0.05
N ILE A 85 -0.19 -7.79 -0.21
CA ILE A 85 0.78 -8.89 -0.22
C ILE A 85 1.89 -8.57 0.76
N ILE A 86 2.25 -9.54 1.59
CA ILE A 86 3.27 -9.39 2.63
C ILE A 86 4.49 -10.22 2.27
N GLU A 87 5.61 -9.54 2.05
CA GLU A 87 6.87 -10.17 1.65
C GLU A 87 8.05 -9.38 2.24
N ASN A 88 9.06 -10.06 2.79
CA ASN A 88 10.34 -9.45 3.19
C ASN A 88 10.22 -8.15 4.03
N ASN A 89 9.47 -8.19 5.13
CA ASN A 89 9.18 -7.03 5.99
C ASN A 89 8.45 -5.87 5.28
N ARG A 90 7.83 -6.14 4.13
CA ARG A 90 7.07 -5.15 3.37
C ARG A 90 5.64 -5.59 3.19
N VAL A 91 4.74 -4.61 3.18
CA VAL A 91 3.37 -4.80 2.73
C VAL A 91 3.15 -3.97 1.48
N SER A 92 2.85 -4.65 0.39
CA SER A 92 2.45 -4.01 -0.87
C SER A 92 0.94 -3.99 -0.96
N PHE A 93 0.35 -2.82 -1.22
CA PHE A 93 -1.09 -2.63 -1.36
C PHE A 93 -1.46 -2.24 -2.78
N THR A 94 -2.56 -2.82 -3.26
CA THR A 94 -3.28 -2.46 -4.48
C THR A 94 -4.75 -2.13 -4.20
N ILE A 95 -5.31 -1.07 -4.81
CA ILE A 95 -6.67 -0.57 -4.51
C ILE A 95 -7.58 -0.63 -5.75
N ASP A 96 -8.29 -1.72 -5.97
CA ASP A 96 -9.20 -1.85 -7.11
C ASP A 96 -10.45 -0.99 -6.95
N ILE A 97 -10.77 -0.17 -7.95
CA ILE A 97 -11.96 0.69 -7.97
C ILE A 97 -12.96 0.15 -9.00
N ALA A 98 -14.24 0.18 -8.67
CA ALA A 98 -15.30 -0.14 -9.61
C ALA A 98 -16.44 0.86 -9.47
N ASP A 99 -17.15 1.08 -10.57
CA ASP A 99 -18.45 1.72 -10.53
C ASP A 99 -19.44 0.74 -9.86
N GLY A 100 -20.09 1.20 -8.80
CA GLY A 100 -21.05 0.48 -7.98
C GLY A 100 -22.46 0.47 -8.57
N SER A 101 -22.70 1.10 -9.72
CA SER A 101 -23.97 0.97 -10.43
C SER A 101 -24.19 -0.47 -10.90
N ALA A 102 -25.40 -0.99 -10.67
CA ALA A 102 -25.75 -2.41 -10.86
C ALA A 102 -25.55 -2.95 -12.29
N ASN A 103 -25.39 -2.07 -13.29
CA ASN A 103 -25.25 -2.42 -14.71
C ASN A 103 -23.83 -2.21 -15.26
N SER A 104 -22.86 -1.88 -14.42
CA SER A 104 -21.49 -1.59 -14.84
C SER A 104 -20.58 -2.82 -14.67
N SER A 105 -20.13 -3.40 -15.78
CA SER A 105 -18.98 -4.32 -15.80
C SER A 105 -17.64 -3.58 -15.80
N ARG A 106 -17.66 -2.24 -15.69
CA ARG A 106 -16.46 -1.40 -15.74
C ARG A 106 -15.80 -1.38 -14.36
N THR A 107 -15.01 -2.41 -14.09
CA THR A 107 -13.96 -2.33 -13.06
C THR A 107 -12.84 -1.44 -13.60
N MET A 108 -12.67 -0.25 -13.04
CA MET A 108 -11.46 0.54 -13.25
C MET A 108 -10.40 0.02 -12.29
N ALA A 109 -9.70 -1.05 -12.69
CA ALA A 109 -8.58 -1.54 -11.93
C ALA A 109 -7.59 -0.40 -11.68
N TRP A 110 -7.15 -0.25 -10.44
CA TRP A 110 -6.21 0.80 -9.99
C TRP A 110 -4.97 0.91 -10.86
N ARG A 111 -4.56 -0.23 -11.44
CA ARG A 111 -3.43 -0.37 -12.36
C ARG A 111 -3.50 0.55 -13.58
N HIS A 112 -4.65 1.15 -13.86
CA HIS A 112 -4.87 2.11 -14.96
C HIS A 112 -5.13 3.55 -14.47
N ALA A 113 -5.13 3.80 -13.16
CA ALA A 113 -5.32 5.12 -12.60
C ALA A 113 -4.02 5.94 -12.66
N THR A 114 -3.95 6.91 -13.57
CA THR A 114 -2.93 7.95 -13.56
C THR A 114 -3.26 9.00 -12.51
N TRP A 115 -2.46 9.06 -11.44
CA TRP A 115 -2.51 10.15 -10.45
C TRP A 115 -2.36 11.54 -11.08
N PRO A 116 -2.88 12.63 -10.46
CA PRO A 116 -3.42 12.74 -9.09
C PRO A 116 -4.80 13.43 -9.01
N ALA A 117 -5.83 12.93 -9.72
CA ALA A 117 -7.16 13.59 -9.71
C ALA A 117 -8.33 12.61 -9.69
N GLY A 118 -9.48 13.08 -9.20
CA GLY A 118 -10.75 12.36 -9.22
C GLY A 118 -10.86 11.22 -8.19
N ILE A 119 -11.60 10.18 -8.56
CA ILE A 119 -11.98 9.06 -7.67
C ILE A 119 -10.77 8.30 -7.14
N SER A 120 -9.72 8.14 -7.96
CA SER A 120 -8.49 7.45 -7.56
C SER A 120 -7.75 8.16 -6.43
N LYS A 121 -7.80 9.50 -6.40
CA LYS A 121 -7.23 10.29 -5.31
C LYS A 121 -8.06 10.12 -4.03
N GLY A 122 -9.39 10.17 -4.13
CA GLY A 122 -10.26 9.95 -2.98
C GLY A 122 -10.06 8.56 -2.36
N ALA A 123 -9.96 7.52 -3.19
CA ALA A 123 -9.75 6.16 -2.71
C ALA A 123 -8.47 5.98 -1.91
N TYR A 124 -7.44 6.68 -2.34
CA TYR A 124 -6.17 6.71 -1.67
C TYR A 124 -6.17 7.47 -0.35
N GLU A 125 -6.74 8.67 -0.33
CA GLU A 125 -6.80 9.48 0.89
C GLU A 125 -7.56 8.73 1.98
N HIS A 126 -8.68 8.08 1.61
CA HIS A 126 -9.39 7.16 2.50
C HIS A 126 -8.51 5.99 2.95
N PHE A 127 -7.83 5.29 2.03
CA PHE A 127 -6.91 4.20 2.39
C PHE A 127 -5.85 4.66 3.40
N LEU A 128 -5.17 5.77 3.13
CA LEU A 128 -4.16 6.32 4.02
C LEU A 128 -4.73 6.65 5.40
N GLU A 129 -5.89 7.30 5.45
CA GLU A 129 -6.57 7.62 6.71
C GLU A 129 -6.82 6.36 7.56
N TYR A 130 -7.22 5.26 6.93
CA TYR A 130 -7.40 3.99 7.63
C TYR A 130 -6.10 3.35 8.06
N MET A 131 -5.02 3.54 7.31
CA MET A 131 -3.69 3.05 7.67
C MET A 131 -3.01 3.90 8.74
N ILE A 132 -3.57 5.07 9.09
CA ILE A 132 -3.14 5.83 10.27
C ILE A 132 -3.27 4.96 11.52
N GLY A 133 -2.16 4.85 12.24
CA GLY A 133 -2.05 4.10 13.49
C GLY A 133 -1.71 2.62 13.33
N PHE A 134 -1.54 2.10 12.10
CA PHE A 134 -1.07 0.72 11.91
C PHE A 134 0.40 0.57 12.35
N GLU A 135 1.31 1.37 11.80
CA GLU A 135 2.73 1.47 12.22
C GLU A 135 3.29 2.88 11.89
N LYS A 136 4.54 3.17 12.27
CA LYS A 136 5.28 4.31 11.69
C LYS A 136 5.64 3.94 10.26
N LEU A 137 4.82 4.38 9.31
CA LEU A 137 4.92 3.96 7.92
C LEU A 137 6.02 4.74 7.19
N ASN A 138 7.07 4.04 6.76
CA ASN A 138 7.86 4.49 5.61
C ASN A 138 7.06 4.10 4.36
N VAL A 139 6.46 5.10 3.71
CA VAL A 139 5.62 4.90 2.53
C VAL A 139 6.45 5.11 1.26
N TYR A 140 6.38 4.14 0.37
CA TYR A 140 6.95 4.19 -0.97
C TYR A 140 5.85 3.94 -2.00
N TYR A 141 6.09 4.40 -3.23
CA TYR A 141 5.21 4.14 -4.36
C TYR A 141 6.02 3.52 -5.48
N GLU A 142 5.46 2.51 -6.13
CA GLU A 142 6.11 1.76 -7.20
C GLU A 142 5.15 1.60 -8.38
N GLU A 143 5.72 1.48 -9.58
CA GLU A 143 5.01 0.96 -10.76
C GLU A 143 5.11 -0.57 -10.74
N TYR A 144 4.18 -1.24 -11.42
CA TYR A 144 4.16 -2.69 -11.54
C TYR A 144 5.24 -3.19 -12.50
#